data_AF-A0A3D4CDA2-F1
#
_entry.id   AF-A0A3D4CDA2-F1
#
_cell.length_a   1.000
_cell.length_b   1.000
_cell.length_c   1.000
_cell.angle_alpha   90.00
_cell.angle_beta   90.00
_cell.angle_gamma   90.00
#
_symmetry.space_group_name_H-M   'P 1'
#
loop_
_entity.id
_entity.type
_entity.pdbx_description
1 polymer ?
#
loop_
_entity_poly.entity_id
_entity_poly.type
_entity_poly.pdbx_seq_one_letter_code
_entity_poly.pdbx_strand_id
1 'polypeptide(L)' 'MEAIIKGNFVKNDSIKKKDGTVLNVAIVLAGNETVQINNMMFGADVKPLQPVELRVNIKNSQYGLYITPVTNN' A
#
# COMPACT_ATOMS: atom_id res chain seq x y z
N MET A 1 4.03 13.81 -3.12
CA MET A 1 5.41 13.76 -2.59
C MET A 1 5.87 12.33 -2.74
N GLU A 2 7.03 12.11 -3.36
CA GLU A 2 7.59 10.75 -3.42
C GLU A 2 8.34 10.41 -2.13
N ALA A 3 8.22 9.16 -1.70
CA ALA A 3 8.91 8.63 -0.53
C ALA A 3 9.25 7.15 -0.72
N ILE A 4 10.16 6.65 0.10
CA ILE A 4 10.46 5.22 0.22
C ILE A 4 9.89 4.73 1.53
N ILE A 5 9.04 3.70 1.48
CA ILE A 5 8.55 2.98 2.65
C ILE A 5 9.35 1.69 2.78
N LYS A 6 10.00 1.50 3.92
CA LYS A 6 10.64 0.24 4.32
C LYS A 6 9.84 -0.37 5.46
N GLY A 7 9.53 -1.65 5.36
CA GLY A 7 8.73 -2.35 6.37
C GLY A 7 8.57 -3.82 6.06
N ASN A 8 7.55 -4.43 6.65
CA ASN A 8 7.23 -5.84 6.43
C ASN A 8 5.83 -5.96 5.82
N PHE A 9 5.71 -6.77 4.77
CA PHE A 9 4.40 -7.08 4.20
C PHE A 9 3.52 -7.76 5.23
N VAL A 10 2.25 -7.36 5.34
CA VAL A 10 1.29 -7.97 6.26
C VAL A 10 0.28 -8.82 5.48
N LYS A 11 -0.45 -8.19 4.56
CA LYS A 11 -1.47 -8.83 3.73
C LYS A 11 -1.84 -7.97 2.52
N ASN A 12 -2.42 -8.60 1.51
CA ASN A 12 -3.23 -7.91 0.51
C ASN A 12 -4.69 -7.85 1.00
N ASP A 13 -5.40 -6.82 0.59
CA ASP A 13 -6.84 -6.65 0.86
C ASP A 13 -7.53 -5.99 -0.33
N SER A 14 -8.86 -6.08 -0.37
CA SER A 14 -9.70 -5.48 -1.41
C SER A 14 -10.86 -4.74 -0.78
N ILE A 15 -10.89 -3.43 -0.97
CA ILE A 15 -11.92 -2.54 -0.42
C ILE A 15 -12.93 -2.24 -1.51
N LYS A 16 -14.17 -2.73 -1.36
CA LYS A 16 -15.28 -2.36 -2.24
C LYS A 16 -15.86 -1.01 -1.84
N LYS A 17 -15.77 -0.03 -2.73
CA LYS A 17 -16.36 1.31 -2.55
C LYS A 17 -17.87 1.29 -2.81
N LYS A 18 -18.55 2.34 -2.33
CA LYS A 18 -20.02 2.52 -2.49
C LYS A 18 -20.46 2.60 -3.96
N ASP A 19 -19.59 3.10 -4.83
CA ASP A 19 -19.82 3.17 -6.28
C ASP A 19 -19.59 1.84 -7.02
N GLY A 20 -19.28 0.77 -6.29
CA GLY A 20 -19.00 -0.56 -6.84
C GLY A 20 -17.53 -0.78 -7.23
N THR A 21 -16.70 0.25 -7.23
CA THR A 21 -15.27 0.13 -7.55
C THR A 21 -14.54 -0.68 -6.49
N VAL A 22 -13.71 -1.63 -6.92
CA VAL A 22 -12.84 -2.39 -6.02
C VAL A 22 -11.47 -1.74 -5.99
N LEU A 23 -11.02 -1.35 -4.80
CA LEU A 23 -9.70 -0.82 -4.54
C LEU A 23 -8.82 -1.91 -3.95
N ASN A 24 -7.80 -2.33 -4.70
CA ASN A 24 -6.81 -3.28 -4.20
C ASN A 24 -5.75 -2.54 -3.38
N VAL A 25 -5.43 -3.10 -2.23
CA VAL A 25 -4.48 -2.50 -1.30
C VAL A 25 -3.50 -3.53 -0.76
N ALA A 26 -2.27 -3.10 -0.52
CA ALA A 26 -1.28 -3.85 0.24
C ALA A 26 -1.06 -3.17 1.59
N ILE A 27 -1.02 -3.96 2.66
CA ILE A 27 -0.77 -3.48 4.02
C ILE A 27 0.67 -3.81 4.40
N VAL A 28 1.42 -2.80 4.82
CA VAL A 28 2.83 -2.91 5.23
C VAL A 28 2.97 -2.40 6.67
N LEU A 29 3.68 -3.12 7.52
CA LEU A 29 4.08 -2.66 8.85
C LEU A 29 5.41 -1.91 8.74
N ALA A 30 5.39 -0.59 8.91
CA ALA A 30 6.57 0.27 8.86
C ALA A 30 6.83 0.86 10.26
N GLY A 31 7.89 0.39 10.92
CA GLY A 31 8.09 0.68 12.35
C GLY A 31 6.97 0.06 13.18
N ASN A 32 6.23 0.88 13.94
CA ASN A 32 5.09 0.44 14.75
C ASN A 32 3.73 0.77 14.13
N GLU A 33 3.71 1.25 12.87
CA GLU A 33 2.48 1.67 12.19
C GLU A 33 2.17 0.81 10.98
N THR A 34 0.88 0.56 10.75
CA THR A 34 0.40 -0.09 9.52
C THR A 34 0.11 0.97 8.46
N VAL A 35 0.69 0.78 7.28
CA VAL A 35 0.56 1.68 6.15
C VAL A 35 -0.16 0.96 5.02
N GLN A 36 -1.23 1.58 4.52
CA GLN A 36 -2.00 1.07 3.38
C GLN A 36 -1.46 1.67 2.07
N ILE A 37 -1.01 0.80 1.18
CA ILE A 37 -0.57 1.15 -0.17
C ILE A 37 -1.71 0.85 -1.15
N ASN A 38 -2.29 1.89 -1.72
CA ASN A 38 -3.45 1.83 -2.59
C ASN A 38 -3.04 1.49 -4.03
N ASN A 39 -3.94 0.82 -4.77
CA ASN A 39 -3.72 0.38 -6.15
C ASN A 39 -2.51 -0.55 -6.30
N MET A 40 -2.29 -1.42 -5.30
CA MET A 40 -1.18 -2.36 -5.27
C MET A 40 -1.61 -3.67 -4.64
N MET A 41 -1.03 -4.78 -5.12
CA MET A 41 -1.00 -6.06 -4.42
C MET A 41 0.38 -6.68 -4.61
N PHE A 42 0.89 -7.32 -3.57
CA PHE A 42 2.03 -8.20 -3.72
C PHE A 42 1.63 -9.53 -4.36
N GLY A 43 2.57 -10.18 -5.04
CA GLY A 43 2.36 -11.52 -5.61
C GLY A 43 2.17 -12.58 -4.53
N ALA A 44 1.65 -13.75 -4.92
CA ALA A 44 1.40 -14.87 -4.01
C ALA A 44 2.70 -15.48 -3.41
N ASP A 45 3.84 -15.16 -4.00
CA ASP A 45 5.19 -15.52 -3.56
C ASP A 45 5.66 -14.69 -2.35
N VAL A 46 5.07 -13.52 -2.11
CA VAL A 46 5.42 -12.65 -0.98
C VAL A 46 4.70 -13.12 0.27
N LYS A 47 5.48 -13.55 1.28
CA LYS A 47 4.94 -14.10 2.52
C LYS A 47 4.67 -13.00 3.56
N PRO A 48 3.67 -13.17 4.44
CA PRO A 48 3.51 -12.27 5.59
C PRO A 48 4.82 -12.13 6.39
N LEU A 49 5.06 -10.93 6.88
CA LEU A 49 6.26 -10.45 7.53
C LEU A 49 7.53 -10.39 6.66
N GLN A 50 7.44 -10.70 5.35
CA GLN A 50 8.58 -10.53 4.44
C GLN A 50 8.97 -9.04 4.36
N PRO A 51 10.25 -8.69 4.51
CA PRO A 51 10.72 -7.32 4.33
C PRO A 51 10.43 -6.81 2.92
N VAL A 52 9.96 -5.57 2.82
CA VAL A 52 9.64 -4.89 1.58
C VAL A 52 10.18 -3.46 1.60
N GLU A 53 10.61 -3.00 0.43
CA GLU A 53 10.99 -1.62 0.18
C GLU A 53 10.21 -1.12 -1.04
N LEU A 54 9.37 -0.11 -0.83
CA LEU A 54 8.45 0.41 -1.84
C LEU A 54 8.70 1.89 -2.07
N ARG A 55 8.89 2.26 -3.35
CA ARG A 55 8.80 3.66 -3.76
C ARG A 55 7.33 4.02 -3.97
N VAL A 56 6.88 5.06 -3.28
CA VAL A 56 5.47 5.46 -3.25
C VAL A 56 5.30 6.95 -3.50
N ASN A 57 4.13 7.33 -4.02
CA ASN A 57 3.67 8.70 -4.06
C ASN A 57 2.61 8.91 -2.97
N ILE A 58 2.81 9.95 -2.16
CA ILE A 58 1.93 10.35 -1.06
C ILE A 58 1.20 11.62 -1.47
N LYS A 59 -0.13 11.57 -1.40
CA LYS A 59 -1.03 12.70 -1.62
C LYS A 59 -1.91 12.88 -0.39
N ASN A 60 -2.15 14.13 -0.01
CA ASN A 60 -3.12 14.42 1.04
C ASN A 60 -4.54 14.31 0.46
N SER A 61 -5.47 13.77 1.23
CA SER A 61 -6.89 13.66 0.86
C SER A 61 -7.78 14.05 2.04
N GLN A 62 -9.07 14.24 1.78
CA GLN A 62 -10.04 14.54 2.84
C GLN A 62 -10.18 13.45 3.91
N TYR A 63 -9.66 12.24 3.67
CA TYR A 63 -9.68 11.10 4.59
C TYR A 63 -8.30 10.75 5.15
N GLY A 64 -7.31 11.62 4.98
CA GLY A 64 -5.92 11.40 5.38
C GLY A 64 -5.00 11.12 4.20
N LEU A 65 -3.92 10.38 4.43
CA LEU A 65 -2.89 10.13 3.42
C LEU A 65 -3.33 9.08 2.41
N TYR A 66 -3.28 9.44 1.13
CA TYR A 66 -3.46 8.54 0.01
C TYR A 66 -2.10 8.19 -0.59
N ILE A 67 -1.69 6.93 -0.37
CA ILE A 67 -0.37 6.42 -0.75
C ILE A 67 -0.54 5.42 -1.89
N THR A 68 0.19 5.58 -2.99
CA THR A 68 0.15 4.67 -4.16
C THR A 68 1.56 4.28 -4.58
N PRO A 69 1.80 3.11 -5.20
CA PRO A 69 3.12 2.79 -5.73
C PRO A 69 3.52 3.79 -6.82
N VAL A 70 4.81 4.07 -6.94
CA VAL A 70 5.35 4.73 -8.14
C VAL A 70 5.48 3.68 -9.24
N THR A 71 4.57 3.70 -10.21
CA THR A 71 4.72 2.95 -11.45
C THR A 71 5.66 3.73 -12.35
N ASN A 72 6.90 3.26 -12.50
CA ASN A 72 7.75 3.72 -13.59
C ASN A 72 7.17 3.12 -14.89
N ASN A 73 6.57 3.97 -15.73
CA ASN A 73 6.31 3.62 -17.13
C ASN A 73 7.63 3.63 -17.91
#